data_AF-A0A0K2T6E8-F1
#
_entry.id   AF-A0A0K2T6E8-F1
#
_cell.length_a   1.000
_cell.length_b   1.000
_cell.length_c   1.000
_cell.angle_alpha   90.00
_cell.angle_beta   90.00
_cell.angle_gamma   90.00
#
_symmetry.space_group_name_H-M   'P 1'
#
loop_
_entity.id
_entity.type
_entity.pdbx_description
1 polymer ?
#
loop_
_entity_poly.entity_id
_entity_poly.type
_entity_poly.pdbx_seq_one_letter_code
_entity_poly.pdbx_strand_id
1 'polypeptide(L)'
;MVIVDRVKVRPIVVEGTKKICRSGRFWKSNRDRFSSLVTTKGLKSNLKKKNALRNELKKVKALERSIKDENKMKKEELKQRRLDNAKRREINERKSEVVQTLKNPAKIKRMKKKQLRMLAKR
;
A
#
# COMPACT_ATOMS: atom_id res chain seq x y z
N MET A 1 20.67 69.57 35.45
CA MET A 1 20.20 69.23 34.10
C MET A 1 20.14 67.72 34.00
N VAL A 2 18.95 67.12 34.04
CA VAL A 2 18.80 65.65 34.00
C VAL A 2 18.50 65.25 32.55
N ILE A 3 19.39 64.43 31.99
CA ILE A 3 19.24 63.82 30.66
C ILE A 3 18.21 62.71 30.82
N VAL A 4 17.07 62.83 30.13
CA VAL A 4 16.02 61.82 30.12
C VAL A 4 16.11 61.07 28.80
N ASP A 5 16.47 59.79 28.88
CA ASP A 5 16.62 58.90 27.74
C ASP A 5 15.32 58.78 26.93
N ARG A 6 15.40 59.07 25.63
CA ARG A 6 14.31 58.84 24.68
C ARG A 6 14.11 57.34 24.47
N VAL A 7 13.07 56.79 25.09
CA VAL A 7 12.57 55.45 24.77
C VAL A 7 12.16 55.39 23.30
N LYS A 8 12.87 54.57 22.52
CA LYS A 8 12.61 54.37 21.09
C LYS A 8 11.40 53.46 20.92
N VAL A 9 10.21 54.05 20.86
CA VAL A 9 8.96 53.32 20.61
C VAL A 9 9.02 52.77 19.17
N ARG A 10 8.98 51.44 19.01
CA ARG A 10 8.88 50.82 17.68
C ARG A 10 7.48 51.11 17.13
N PRO A 11 7.32 51.52 15.86
CA PRO A 11 6.00 51.69 15.29
C PRO A 11 5.29 50.33 15.25
N ILE A 12 4.06 50.31 15.78
CA ILE A 12 3.14 49.18 15.61
C ILE A 12 2.85 49.11 14.11
N VAL A 13 3.32 48.04 13.46
CA VAL A 13 2.93 47.74 12.08
C VAL A 13 1.45 47.40 12.13
N VAL A 14 0.62 48.35 11.74
CA VAL A 14 -0.83 48.14 11.64
C VAL A 14 -1.03 47.12 10.53
N GLU A 15 -1.41 45.90 10.90
CA GLU A 15 -1.72 44.85 9.94
C GLU A 15 -2.71 45.38 8.90
N GLY A 16 -2.34 45.22 7.62
CA GLY A 16 -3.06 45.77 6.49
C GLY A 16 -4.56 45.48 6.56
N THR A 17 -5.35 46.47 6.18
CA THR A 17 -6.82 46.41 6.17
C THR A 17 -7.30 45.06 5.61
N LYS A 18 -7.91 44.23 6.47
CA LYS A 18 -8.59 43.01 6.03
C LYS A 18 -9.51 43.44 4.89
N LYS A 19 -9.37 42.79 3.72
CA LYS A 19 -10.09 43.11 2.50
C LYS A 19 -11.60 42.88 2.70
N ILE A 20 -12.29 43.82 3.34
CA ILE A 20 -13.74 43.75 3.57
C ILE A 20 -14.41 43.65 2.20
N CYS A 21 -15.36 42.72 2.05
CA CYS A 21 -16.14 42.63 0.83
C CYS A 21 -16.86 43.98 0.59
N ARG A 22 -17.05 44.39 -0.68
CA ARG A 22 -17.65 45.71 -1.00
C ARG A 22 -19.00 45.97 -0.33
N SER A 23 -19.70 44.91 0.10
CA SER A 23 -20.97 44.97 0.83
C SER A 23 -20.88 45.10 2.35
N GLY A 24 -19.68 45.16 2.94
CA GLY A 24 -19.47 45.36 4.38
C GLY A 24 -19.84 44.19 5.31
N ARG A 25 -20.45 43.12 4.79
CA ARG A 25 -20.92 41.97 5.57
C ARG A 25 -19.76 41.06 6.00
N PHE A 26 -19.56 40.89 7.30
CA PHE A 26 -18.44 40.11 7.87
C PHE A 26 -18.45 38.62 7.52
N TRP A 27 -19.63 38.03 7.29
CA TRP A 27 -19.79 36.62 6.93
C TRP A 27 -19.55 36.32 5.44
N LYS A 28 -19.28 37.34 4.62
CA LYS A 28 -18.93 37.19 3.20
C LYS A 28 -17.43 37.37 3.02
N SER A 29 -16.76 36.34 2.49
CA SER A 29 -15.37 36.43 2.07
C SER A 29 -15.22 37.33 0.84
N ASN A 30 -14.06 37.96 0.69
CA ASN A 30 -13.76 38.71 -0.53
C ASN A 30 -13.53 37.74 -1.68
N ARG A 31 -14.20 37.95 -2.80
CA ARG A 31 -14.00 37.13 -3.99
C ARG A 31 -12.72 37.58 -4.67
N ASP A 32 -11.84 36.65 -4.97
CA ASP A 32 -10.67 36.93 -5.78
C ASP A 32 -11.09 37.53 -7.13
N ARG A 33 -10.37 38.58 -7.56
CA ARG A 33 -10.61 39.20 -8.86
C ARG A 33 -10.28 38.17 -9.94
N PHE A 34 -11.07 38.12 -11.01
CA PHE A 34 -10.78 37.22 -12.13
C PHE A 34 -9.34 37.39 -12.69
N SER A 35 -8.72 38.56 -12.52
CA SER A 35 -7.33 38.85 -12.89
C SER A 35 -6.26 38.18 -12.01
N SER A 36 -6.59 37.66 -10.81
CA SER A 36 -5.65 36.84 -10.01
C SER A 36 -5.58 35.40 -10.51
N LEU A 37 -6.56 34.95 -11.28
CA LEU A 37 -6.44 33.75 -12.08
C LEU A 37 -5.49 34.09 -13.22
N VAL A 38 -4.24 33.67 -13.10
CA VAL A 38 -3.24 33.76 -14.16
C VAL A 38 -3.73 32.92 -15.34
N THR A 39 -4.48 33.55 -16.24
CA THR A 39 -5.03 32.97 -17.48
C THR A 39 -4.02 33.03 -18.62
N THR A 40 -2.71 33.10 -18.31
CA THR A 40 -1.71 32.92 -19.35
C THR A 40 -1.93 31.52 -19.93
N LYS A 41 -2.16 31.46 -21.25
CA LYS A 41 -2.14 30.21 -21.98
C LYS A 41 -0.74 29.65 -21.74
N GLY A 42 -0.60 28.70 -20.81
CA GLY A 42 0.70 28.13 -20.45
C GLY A 42 1.47 27.80 -21.72
N LEU A 43 2.78 28.11 -21.76
CA LEU A 43 3.60 27.99 -22.96
C LEU A 43 3.28 26.66 -23.66
N LYS A 44 2.59 26.73 -24.80
CA LYS A 44 2.16 25.55 -25.53
C LYS A 44 3.42 24.77 -25.89
N SER A 45 3.61 23.61 -25.27
CA SER A 45 4.75 22.77 -25.58
C SER A 45 4.68 22.32 -27.03
N ASN A 46 5.80 22.47 -27.75
CA ASN A 46 5.91 22.05 -29.14
C ASN A 46 5.61 20.54 -29.26
N LEU A 47 5.00 20.12 -30.38
CA LEU A 47 4.65 18.73 -30.68
C LEU A 47 5.84 17.78 -30.52
N LYS A 48 7.04 18.21 -30.94
CA LYS A 48 8.28 17.43 -30.77
C LYS A 48 8.55 17.08 -29.30
N LYS A 49 8.37 18.04 -28.39
CA LYS A 49 8.55 17.82 -26.93
C LYS A 49 7.49 16.86 -26.37
N LYS A 50 6.24 16.97 -26.85
CA LYS A 50 5.16 16.06 -26.44
C LYS A 50 5.41 14.62 -26.90
N ASN A 51 5.90 14.44 -28.12
CA ASN A 51 6.21 13.12 -28.66
C ASN A 51 7.42 12.49 -27.95
N ALA A 52 8.45 13.28 -27.63
CA ALA A 52 9.58 12.81 -26.82
C ALA A 52 9.12 12.30 -25.44
N LEU A 53 8.31 13.09 -24.72
CA LEU A 53 7.75 12.69 -23.43
C LEU A 53 6.89 11.43 -23.51
N ARG A 54 6.05 11.30 -24.55
CA ARG A 54 5.25 10.08 -24.78
C ARG A 54 6.13 8.86 -24.97
N ASN A 55 7.22 8.99 -25.72
CA ASN A 55 8.16 7.90 -25.97
C ASN A 55 8.90 7.49 -24.68
N GLU A 56 9.35 8.46 -23.89
CA GLU A 56 9.97 8.20 -22.58
C GLU A 56 9.02 7.49 -21.63
N LEU A 57 7.78 7.98 -21.50
CA LEU A 57 6.75 7.34 -20.69
C LEU A 57 6.44 5.91 -21.15
N LYS A 58 6.43 5.67 -22.48
CA LYS A 58 6.24 4.32 -23.03
C LYS A 58 7.39 3.39 -22.63
N LYS A 59 8.64 3.86 -22.69
CA LYS A 59 9.82 3.09 -22.27
C LYS A 59 9.79 2.77 -20.78
N VAL A 60 9.52 3.76 -19.93
CA VAL A 60 9.43 3.56 -18.47
C VAL A 60 8.32 2.57 -18.12
N LYS A 61 7.14 2.69 -18.73
CA LYS A 61 6.03 1.75 -18.49
C LYS A 61 6.35 0.33 -18.96
N ALA A 62 7.08 0.17 -20.06
CA ALA A 62 7.52 -1.16 -20.52
C ALA A 62 8.48 -1.80 -19.51
N LEU A 63 9.44 -1.04 -19.01
CA LEU A 63 10.37 -1.51 -17.98
C LEU A 63 9.64 -1.86 -16.67
N GLU A 64 8.74 -1.00 -16.22
CA GLU A 64 7.92 -1.24 -15.02
C GLU A 64 7.11 -2.54 -15.13
N ARG A 65 6.52 -2.82 -16.30
CA ARG A 65 5.80 -4.07 -16.55
C ARG A 65 6.72 -5.28 -16.47
N SER A 66 7.88 -5.24 -17.12
CA SER A 66 8.88 -6.33 -17.05
C SER A 66 9.22 -6.68 -15.60
N ILE A 67 9.52 -5.67 -14.78
CA ILE A 67 9.86 -5.87 -13.36
C ILE A 67 8.69 -6.48 -12.58
N LYS A 68 7.46 -6.02 -12.84
CA LYS A 68 6.26 -6.56 -12.18
C LYS A 68 6.01 -8.01 -12.57
N ASP A 69 6.17 -8.33 -13.85
CA ASP A 69 5.96 -9.69 -14.38
C ASP A 69 7.01 -10.65 -13.83
N GLU A 70 8.29 -10.27 -13.81
CA GLU A 70 9.36 -11.06 -13.18
C GLU A 70 9.08 -11.34 -11.69
N ASN A 71 8.65 -10.33 -10.95
CA ASN A 71 8.31 -10.49 -9.54
C ASN A 71 7.08 -11.39 -9.34
N LYS A 72 6.10 -11.33 -10.25
CA LYS A 72 4.93 -12.20 -10.23
C LYS A 72 5.33 -13.65 -10.49
N MET A 73 6.15 -13.90 -11.52
CA MET A 73 6.65 -15.23 -11.85
C MET A 73 7.42 -15.85 -10.68
N LYS A 74 8.33 -15.09 -10.03
CA LYS A 74 9.05 -15.56 -8.83
C LYS A 74 8.12 -15.93 -7.68
N LYS A 75 7.06 -15.14 -7.44
CA LYS A 75 6.06 -15.43 -6.40
C LYS A 75 5.25 -16.68 -6.72
N GLU A 76 4.85 -16.87 -7.97
CA GLU A 76 4.11 -18.04 -8.43
C GLU A 76 4.95 -19.32 -8.30
N GLU A 77 6.23 -19.27 -8.68
CA GLU A 77 7.17 -20.38 -8.51
C GLU A 77 7.33 -20.77 -7.04
N LEU A 78 7.53 -19.78 -6.14
CA LEU A 78 7.59 -20.04 -4.70
C LEU A 78 6.29 -20.64 -4.15
N LYS A 79 5.13 -20.18 -4.64
CA LYS A 79 3.83 -20.74 -4.26
C LYS A 79 3.70 -22.19 -4.71
N GLN A 80 4.05 -22.50 -5.97
CA GLN A 80 4.05 -23.86 -6.50
C GLN A 80 4.97 -24.77 -5.68
N ARG A 81 6.21 -24.32 -5.42
CA ARG A 81 7.17 -25.07 -4.58
C ARG A 81 6.62 -25.36 -3.19
N ARG A 82 5.94 -24.40 -2.56
CA ARG A 82 5.30 -24.60 -1.25
C ARG A 82 4.18 -25.64 -1.31
N LEU A 83 3.33 -25.57 -2.33
CA LEU A 83 2.25 -26.55 -2.53
C LEU A 83 2.79 -27.95 -2.76
N ASP A 84 3.84 -28.10 -3.57
CA ASP A 84 4.45 -29.40 -3.85
C ASP A 84 5.16 -29.97 -2.63
N ASN A 85 5.86 -29.13 -1.86
CA ASN A 85 6.46 -29.54 -0.60
C ASN A 85 5.39 -29.95 0.43
N ALA A 86 4.26 -29.25 0.50
CA ALA A 86 3.16 -29.62 1.38
C ALA A 86 2.53 -30.96 0.97
N LYS A 87 2.30 -31.18 -0.33
CA LYS A 87 1.82 -32.48 -0.86
C LYS A 87 2.80 -33.61 -0.55
N ARG A 88 4.10 -33.38 -0.75
CA ARG A 88 5.15 -34.35 -0.41
C ARG A 88 5.16 -34.66 1.08
N ARG A 89 4.97 -33.65 1.94
CA ARG A 89 4.86 -33.84 3.38
C ARG A 89 3.65 -34.68 3.74
N GLU A 90 2.48 -34.39 3.20
CA GLU A 90 1.26 -35.19 3.45
C GLU A 90 1.44 -36.65 3.00
N ILE A 91 2.04 -36.86 1.83
CA ILE A 91 2.35 -38.21 1.33
C ILE A 91 3.34 -38.92 2.25
N ASN A 92 4.38 -38.22 2.70
CA ASN A 92 5.37 -38.78 3.61
C ASN A 92 4.78 -39.09 4.98
N GLU A 93 3.94 -38.21 5.53
CA GLU A 93 3.19 -38.44 6.76
C GLU A 93 2.33 -39.69 6.64
N ARG A 94 1.55 -39.83 5.55
CA ARG A 94 0.73 -41.02 5.27
C ARG A 94 1.57 -42.29 5.10
N LYS A 95 2.76 -42.20 4.51
CA LYS A 95 3.69 -43.34 4.36
C LYS A 95 4.40 -43.71 5.65
N SER A 96 4.73 -42.71 6.48
CA SER A 96 5.39 -42.88 7.77
C SER A 96 4.42 -43.29 8.86
N GLU A 97 3.11 -43.15 8.65
CA GLU A 97 2.09 -43.62 9.57
C GLU A 97 2.24 -45.13 9.73
N VAL A 98 2.83 -45.56 10.85
CA VAL A 98 3.03 -46.98 11.19
C VAL A 98 1.68 -47.56 11.59
N VAL A 99 0.88 -47.93 10.59
CA VAL A 99 -0.45 -48.52 10.79
C VAL A 99 -0.37 -50.02 11.03
N GLN A 100 -1.06 -50.50 12.05
CA GLN A 100 -1.34 -51.92 12.20
C GLN A 100 -2.44 -52.30 11.19
N THR A 101 -2.07 -52.94 10.07
CA THR A 101 -3.02 -53.35 9.03
C THR A 101 -3.99 -54.42 9.57
N LEU A 102 -5.21 -54.03 9.92
CA LEU A 102 -6.25 -54.93 10.42
C LEU A 102 -6.96 -55.63 9.25
N LYS A 103 -6.55 -56.87 8.96
CA LYS A 103 -7.15 -57.71 7.90
C LYS A 103 -8.65 -57.98 8.06
N ASN A 104 -9.19 -57.96 9.29
CA ASN A 104 -10.63 -58.15 9.55
C ASN A 104 -11.15 -57.11 10.57
N PRO A 105 -12.01 -56.16 10.15
CA PRO A 105 -12.52 -55.10 11.02
C PRO A 105 -13.52 -55.60 12.07
N ALA A 106 -14.20 -56.74 11.84
CA ALA A 106 -15.10 -57.33 12.82
C ALA A 106 -14.37 -57.81 14.08
N LYS A 107 -13.05 -58.04 13.99
CA LYS A 107 -12.20 -58.45 15.12
C LYS A 107 -12.17 -57.40 16.23
N ILE A 108 -12.15 -56.11 15.88
CA ILE A 108 -12.11 -54.99 16.85
C ILE A 108 -13.34 -55.04 17.77
N LYS A 109 -14.52 -55.28 17.19
CA LYS A 109 -15.78 -55.37 17.94
C LYS A 109 -15.85 -56.56 18.89
N ARG A 110 -15.03 -57.59 18.65
CA ARG A 110 -14.98 -58.84 19.44
C ARG A 110 -13.86 -58.84 20.49
N MET A 111 -12.95 -57.86 20.46
CA MET A 111 -11.81 -57.80 21.38
C MET A 111 -12.18 -57.31 22.77
N LYS A 112 -11.43 -57.75 23.78
CA LYS A 112 -11.60 -57.27 25.15
C LYS A 112 -11.12 -55.81 25.27
N LYS A 113 -11.79 -55.05 26.16
CA LYS A 113 -11.52 -53.62 26.42
C LYS A 113 -10.06 -53.29 26.79
N LYS A 114 -9.30 -54.26 27.34
CA LYS A 114 -7.87 -54.11 27.63
C LYS A 114 -6.99 -54.21 26.37
N GLN A 115 -7.33 -55.10 25.43
CA GLN A 115 -6.57 -55.28 24.19
C GLN A 115 -6.76 -54.10 23.22
N LEU A 116 -7.96 -53.51 23.22
CA LEU A 116 -8.25 -52.28 22.46
C LEU A 116 -7.37 -51.10 22.87
N ARG A 117 -6.92 -51.04 24.14
CA ARG A 117 -6.01 -49.98 24.62
C ARG A 117 -4.60 -50.10 24.03
N MET A 118 -4.19 -51.30 23.61
CA MET A 118 -2.87 -51.52 22.99
C MET A 118 -2.85 -51.23 21.49
N LEU A 119 -4.01 -51.11 20.85
CA LEU A 119 -4.17 -50.76 19.44
C LEU A 119 -4.14 -49.23 19.19
N ALA A 120 -3.91 -48.43 20.24
CA ALA A 120 -3.91 -46.97 20.14
C ALA A 120 -2.81 -46.45 19.22
N LYS A 121 -3.10 -45.33 18.56
CA LYS A 121 -2.22 -44.66 17.59
C LYS A 121 -0.86 -44.37 18.25
N ARG A 122 0.23 -44.92 17.67
CA ARG A 122 1.61 -44.50 17.90
C ARG A 122 2.13 -43.87 16.62
#